data_AF-A0A8T7DX89-F1
#
_entry.id   AF-A0A8T7DX89-F1
#
_cell.length_a   1.000
_cell.length_b   1.000
_cell.length_c   1.000
_cell.angle_alpha   90.00
_cell.angle_beta   90.00
_cell.angle_gamma   90.00
#
_symmetry.space_group_name_H-M   'P 1'
#
loop_
_entity.id
_entity.type
_entity.pdbx_description
1 polymer ?
#
loop_
_entity_poly.entity_id
_entity_poly.type
_entity_poly.pdbx_seq_one_letter_code
_entity_poly.pdbx_strand_id
1 'polypeptide(L)'
;MNIPWYVAALGAALVWGLHYPLVDFALKRISIYSVLLLTVLPVLLLMPVFLRDVSRDLDTLRSLSAAEQGMIAAIGITSLLGAVLLYLSIAGKNATLASLIEITYPVFVAFFAFVLFRHIHLNTSVIVGGLMVIAGAALIIYNNP
;
A
#
# COMPACT_ATOMS: atom_id res chain seq x y z
N MET A 1 -14.64 -19.54 1.45
CA MET A 1 -14.57 -19.23 2.89
C MET A 1 -14.59 -17.73 3.04
N ASN A 2 -15.57 -17.16 3.74
CA ASN A 2 -15.61 -15.72 3.98
C ASN A 2 -14.76 -15.40 5.20
N ILE A 3 -13.49 -15.06 4.97
CA ILE A 3 -12.63 -14.52 6.03
C ILE A 3 -13.20 -13.15 6.42
N PRO A 4 -13.44 -12.85 7.71
CA PRO A 4 -13.88 -11.53 8.11
C PRO A 4 -12.87 -10.46 7.69
N TRP A 5 -13.34 -9.33 7.16
CA TRP A 5 -12.49 -8.28 6.57
C TRP A 5 -11.40 -7.77 7.53
N TYR A 6 -11.71 -7.66 8.82
CA TYR A 6 -10.76 -7.20 9.85
C TYR A 6 -9.68 -8.23 10.16
N VAL A 7 -9.96 -9.53 9.99
CA VAL A 7 -8.95 -10.59 10.13
C VAL A 7 -7.94 -10.50 8.99
N ALA A 8 -8.41 -10.29 7.76
CA ALA A 8 -7.54 -10.05 6.62
C ALA A 8 -6.72 -8.76 6.79
N ALA A 9 -7.31 -7.69 7.33
CA ALA A 9 -6.61 -6.44 7.61
C ALA A 9 -5.50 -6.61 8.67
N LEU A 10 -5.77 -7.34 9.76
CA LEU A 10 -4.76 -7.67 10.77
C LEU A 10 -3.66 -8.58 10.20
N GLY A 11 -4.03 -9.58 9.39
CA GLY A 11 -3.07 -10.42 8.68
C GLY A 11 -2.16 -9.61 7.76
N ALA A 12 -2.72 -8.64 7.01
CA ALA A 12 -1.96 -7.72 6.20
C ALA A 12 -0.99 -6.89 7.04
N ALA A 13 -1.43 -6.33 8.18
CA ALA A 13 -0.56 -5.56 9.07
C ALA A 13 0.62 -6.39 9.59
N LEU A 14 0.39 -7.66 9.95
CA LEU A 14 1.45 -8.59 10.36
C LEU A 14 2.44 -8.88 9.22
N VAL A 15 1.93 -9.17 8.02
CA VAL A 15 2.76 -9.47 6.86
C VAL A 15 3.60 -8.25 6.46
N TRP A 16 3.02 -7.04 6.45
CA TRP A 16 3.75 -5.80 6.20
C TRP A 16 4.81 -5.52 7.28
N GLY A 17 4.48 -5.77 8.55
CA GLY A 17 5.43 -5.66 9.67
C GLY A 17 6.64 -6.60 9.56
N LEU A 18 6.48 -7.78 8.95
CA LEU A 18 7.58 -8.69 8.61
C LEU A 18 8.30 -8.26 7.32
N HIS A 19 7.55 -7.80 6.32
CA HIS A 19 8.06 -7.41 5.00
C HIS A 19 9.05 -6.24 5.08
N TYR A 20 8.73 -5.18 5.83
CA TYR A 20 9.60 -4.00 5.87
C TYR A 20 11.02 -4.26 6.41
N PRO A 21 11.22 -5.02 7.51
CA PRO A 21 12.56 -5.45 7.92
C PRO A 21 13.31 -6.28 6.88
N LEU A 22 12.62 -7.14 6.13
CA LEU A 22 13.24 -7.92 5.04
C LEU A 22 13.65 -7.01 3.88
N VAL A 23 12.83 -6.01 3.55
CA VAL A 23 13.16 -4.98 2.56
C VAL A 23 14.38 -4.18 3.01
N ASP A 24 14.42 -3.70 4.25
CA ASP A 24 15.57 -2.98 4.81
C ASP A 24 16.85 -3.84 4.73
N PHE A 25 16.75 -5.11 5.12
CA PHE A 25 17.84 -6.06 4.94
C PHE A 25 18.28 -6.15 3.47
N ALA A 26 17.35 -6.32 2.53
CA ALA A 26 17.68 -6.47 1.11
C ALA A 26 18.30 -5.20 0.51
N LEU A 27 17.75 -4.02 0.81
CA LEU A 27 18.22 -2.72 0.29
C LEU A 27 19.65 -2.38 0.71
N LYS A 28 20.13 -2.97 1.80
CA LYS A 28 21.54 -2.91 2.22
C LYS A 28 22.48 -3.82 1.42
N ARG A 29 21.99 -4.59 0.43
CA ARG A 29 22.80 -5.52 -0.39
C ARG A 29 22.54 -5.37 -1.88
N ILE A 30 21.30 -5.09 -2.26
CA ILE A 30 20.87 -5.04 -3.67
C ILE A 30 20.11 -3.76 -3.96
N SER A 31 20.01 -3.41 -5.25
CA SER A 31 19.34 -2.19 -5.69
C SER A 31 17.83 -2.20 -5.40
N ILE A 32 17.24 -1.01 -5.27
CA ILE A 32 15.78 -0.83 -5.15
C ILE A 32 15.05 -1.55 -6.29
N TYR A 33 15.55 -1.44 -7.52
CA TYR A 33 14.97 -2.12 -8.68
C TYR A 33 14.96 -3.65 -8.51
N SER A 34 16.05 -4.23 -8.00
CA SER A 34 16.13 -5.66 -7.73
C SER A 34 15.13 -6.09 -6.66
N VAL A 35 14.96 -5.31 -5.58
CA VAL A 35 13.96 -5.58 -4.54
C VAL A 35 12.54 -5.52 -5.12
N LEU A 36 12.22 -4.50 -5.93
CA LEU A 36 10.93 -4.39 -6.60
C LEU A 36 10.67 -5.59 -7.51
N LEU A 37 11.65 -6.00 -8.30
CA LEU A 37 11.52 -7.17 -9.18
C LEU A 37 11.19 -8.44 -8.37
N LEU A 38 11.87 -8.66 -7.23
CA LEU A 38 11.58 -9.79 -6.35
C LEU A 38 10.14 -9.80 -5.85
N THR A 39 9.52 -8.64 -5.60
CA THR A 39 8.11 -8.57 -5.17
C THR A 39 7.10 -8.95 -6.26
N VAL A 40 7.48 -8.83 -7.54
CA VAL A 40 6.60 -9.14 -8.68
C VAL A 40 6.67 -10.62 -9.07
N LEU A 41 7.78 -11.30 -8.81
CA LEU A 41 7.97 -12.72 -9.21
C LEU A 41 6.87 -13.65 -8.69
N PRO A 42 6.42 -13.59 -7.42
CA PRO A 42 5.34 -14.47 -6.93
C PRO A 42 4.03 -14.26 -7.71
N VAL A 43 3.72 -13.02 -8.10
CA VAL A 43 2.50 -12.71 -8.87
C VAL A 43 2.60 -13.33 -10.27
N LEU A 44 3.75 -13.21 -10.93
CA LEU A 44 3.98 -13.82 -12.25
C LEU A 44 3.92 -15.34 -12.20
N LEU A 45 4.47 -15.96 -11.15
CA LEU A 45 4.44 -17.42 -10.97
C LEU A 45 3.02 -17.95 -10.73
N LEU A 46 2.15 -17.14 -10.11
CA LEU A 46 0.75 -17.49 -9.88
C LEU A 46 -0.14 -17.22 -11.10
N MET A 47 0.32 -16.45 -12.09
CA MET A 47 -0.46 -16.09 -13.29
C MET A 47 -1.20 -17.28 -13.94
N PRO A 48 -0.59 -18.47 -14.16
CA PRO A 48 -1.28 -19.58 -14.80
C PRO A 48 -2.55 -20.04 -14.07
N VAL A 49 -2.58 -19.89 -12.74
CA VAL A 49 -3.73 -20.27 -11.89
C VAL A 49 -4.90 -19.29 -12.06
N PHE A 50 -4.59 -18.02 -12.35
CA PHE A 50 -5.57 -16.92 -12.39
C PHE A 50 -5.89 -16.42 -13.82
N LEU A 51 -5.45 -17.14 -14.87
CA LEU A 51 -5.67 -16.73 -16.27
C LEU A 51 -7.15 -16.49 -16.61
N ARG A 52 -8.05 -17.29 -16.05
CA ARG A 52 -9.50 -17.15 -16.30
C ARG A 52 -10.04 -15.85 -15.72
N ASP A 53 -9.63 -15.51 -14.51
CA ASP A 53 -10.03 -14.27 -13.84
C ASP A 53 -9.48 -13.06 -14.61
N VAL A 54 -8.20 -13.10 -14.98
CA VAL A 54 -7.56 -12.04 -15.79
C VAL A 54 -8.26 -11.85 -17.13
N SER A 55 -8.65 -12.92 -17.81
CA SER A 55 -9.39 -12.84 -19.08
C SER A 55 -10.75 -12.15 -18.89
N ARG A 56 -11.49 -12.53 -17.85
CA ARG A 56 -12.81 -11.94 -17.54
C ARG A 56 -12.69 -10.46 -17.16
N ASP A 57 -11.67 -10.12 -16.38
CA ASP A 57 -11.42 -8.74 -15.97
C ASP A 57 -11.01 -7.87 -17.15
N LEU A 58 -10.29 -8.43 -18.13
CA LEU A 58 -9.94 -7.71 -19.36
C LEU A 58 -11.18 -7.38 -20.21
N ASP A 59 -12.13 -8.30 -20.32
CA ASP A 59 -13.41 -8.06 -20.99
C ASP A 59 -14.24 -7.00 -20.26
N THR A 60 -14.22 -7.05 -18.92
CA THR A 60 -14.87 -6.03 -18.07
C THR A 60 -14.22 -4.67 -18.30
N LEU A 61 -12.89 -4.57 -18.27
CA LEU A 61 -12.15 -3.32 -18.47
C LEU A 61 -12.45 -2.68 -19.83
N ARG A 62 -12.57 -3.50 -20.89
CA ARG A 62 -12.93 -3.03 -22.24
C ARG A 62 -14.35 -2.47 -22.33
N SER A 63 -15.24 -2.87 -21.43
CA SER A 63 -16.62 -2.35 -21.39
C SER A 63 -16.75 -1.01 -20.66
N LEU A 64 -15.74 -0.60 -19.90
CA LEU A 64 -15.73 0.64 -19.12
C LEU A 64 -15.41 1.86 -19.99
N SER A 65 -15.77 3.04 -19.49
CA SER A 65 -15.37 4.31 -20.11
C SER A 65 -13.85 4.54 -20.01
N ALA A 66 -13.29 5.38 -20.88
CA ALA A 66 -11.87 5.72 -20.85
C ALA A 66 -11.42 6.34 -19.50
N ALA A 67 -12.31 7.07 -18.83
CA ALA A 67 -12.03 7.64 -17.50
C ALA A 67 -11.88 6.54 -16.44
N GLU A 68 -12.79 5.57 -16.41
CA GLU A 68 -12.75 4.44 -15.49
C GLU A 68 -11.56 3.52 -15.77
N GLN A 69 -11.26 3.26 -17.04
CA GLN A 69 -10.04 2.55 -17.45
C GLN A 69 -8.79 3.27 -16.95
N GLY A 70 -8.75 4.60 -17.08
CA GLY A 70 -7.66 5.43 -16.57
C GLY A 70 -7.50 5.33 -15.05
N MET A 71 -8.60 5.30 -14.30
CA MET A 71 -8.58 5.11 -12.84
C MET A 71 -8.03 3.74 -12.44
N ILE A 72 -8.41 2.68 -13.15
CA ILE A 72 -7.87 1.33 -12.90
C ILE A 72 -6.39 1.25 -13.29
N ALA A 73 -6.01 1.81 -14.45
CA ALA A 73 -4.62 1.83 -14.90
C ALA A 73 -3.71 2.61 -13.94
N ALA A 74 -4.23 3.64 -13.27
CA ALA A 74 -3.50 4.42 -12.28
C ALA A 74 -3.02 3.58 -11.08
N ILE A 75 -3.64 2.42 -10.80
CA ILE A 75 -3.20 1.49 -9.75
C ILE A 75 -1.75 1.06 -9.99
N GLY A 76 -1.37 0.73 -11.23
CA GLY A 76 -0.02 0.29 -11.55
C GLY A 76 1.03 1.36 -11.28
N ILE A 77 0.75 2.60 -11.70
CA ILE A 77 1.65 3.74 -11.52
C ILE A 77 1.76 4.12 -10.05
N THR A 78 0.62 4.26 -9.36
CA THR A 78 0.58 4.67 -7.94
C THR A 78 1.19 3.62 -7.02
N SER A 79 0.99 2.33 -7.31
CA SER A 79 1.62 1.23 -6.54
C SER A 79 3.13 1.23 -6.71
N LEU A 80 3.63 1.41 -7.95
CA LEU A 80 5.06 1.48 -8.21
C LEU A 80 5.69 2.70 -7.53
N LEU A 81 5.10 3.88 -7.67
CA LEU A 81 5.60 5.11 -7.04
C LEU A 81 5.58 4.99 -5.51
N GLY A 82 4.49 4.46 -4.94
CA GLY A 82 4.38 4.22 -3.50
C GLY A 82 5.48 3.29 -3.00
N ALA A 83 5.69 2.16 -3.66
CA ALA A 83 6.75 1.21 -3.30
C ALA A 83 8.16 1.83 -3.43
N VAL A 84 8.44 2.57 -4.50
CA VAL A 84 9.74 3.26 -4.70
C VAL A 84 9.99 4.28 -3.60
N LEU A 85 9.01 5.15 -3.29
CA LEU A 85 9.15 6.17 -2.26
C LEU A 85 9.34 5.55 -0.87
N LEU A 86 8.60 4.48 -0.58
CA LEU A 86 8.76 3.75 0.67
C LEU A 86 10.13 3.10 0.78
N TYR A 87 10.61 2.45 -0.29
CA TYR A 87 11.93 1.80 -0.29
C TYR A 87 13.06 2.83 -0.21
N LEU A 88 12.90 4.01 -0.82
CA LEU A 88 13.81 5.14 -0.63
C LEU A 88 13.83 5.61 0.82
N SER A 89 12.65 5.72 1.46
CA SER A 89 12.55 6.08 2.89
C SER A 89 13.24 5.06 3.79
N ILE A 90 13.01 3.76 3.55
CA ILE A 90 13.65 2.67 4.29
C ILE A 90 15.16 2.70 4.10
N ALA A 91 15.64 2.82 2.85
CA ALA A 91 17.07 2.88 2.54
C ALA A 91 17.75 4.11 3.16
N GLY A 92 17.05 5.24 3.26
CA GLY A 92 17.56 6.47 3.85
C GLY A 92 17.70 6.43 5.37
N LYS A 93 16.89 5.62 6.07
CA LYS A 93 16.91 5.48 7.53
C LYS A 93 16.82 4.03 8.00
N ASN A 94 15.61 3.49 8.14
CA ASN A 94 15.34 2.11 8.51
C ASN A 94 13.84 1.80 8.35
N ALA A 95 13.48 0.52 8.37
CA ALA A 95 12.10 0.05 8.27
C ALA A 95 11.16 0.64 9.33
N THR A 96 11.61 0.77 10.57
CA THR A 96 10.77 1.21 11.69
C THR A 96 10.31 2.65 11.50
N LEU A 97 11.22 3.59 11.24
CA LEU A 97 10.87 4.99 11.04
C LEU A 97 10.05 5.21 9.77
N ALA A 98 10.41 4.54 8.67
CA ALA A 98 9.67 4.62 7.42
C ALA A 98 8.22 4.16 7.59
N SER A 99 7.99 3.00 8.24
CA SER A 99 6.64 2.46 8.46
C SER A 99 5.79 3.30 9.43
N LEU A 100 6.41 3.97 10.40
CA LEU A 100 5.70 4.89 11.31
C LEU A 100 5.19 6.15 10.59
N ILE A 101 5.97 6.69 9.65
CA ILE A 101 5.49 7.80 8.81
C ILE A 101 4.42 7.28 7.85
N GLU A 102 4.66 6.11 7.24
CA GLU A 102 3.74 5.49 6.30
C GLU A 102 2.36 5.26 6.92
N ILE A 103 2.26 4.78 8.17
CA ILE A 103 0.98 4.46 8.83
C ILE A 103 0.02 5.65 9.01
N THR A 104 0.47 6.87 8.69
CA THR A 104 -0.40 8.06 8.55
C THR A 104 -1.26 8.05 7.28
N TYR A 105 -1.01 7.12 6.34
CA TYR A 105 -1.75 6.99 5.07
C TYR A 105 -3.28 6.88 5.19
N PRO A 106 -3.90 6.34 6.26
CA PRO A 106 -5.36 6.30 6.38
C PRO A 106 -6.01 7.67 6.30
N VAL A 107 -5.32 8.74 6.74
CA VAL A 107 -5.80 10.12 6.60
C VAL A 107 -5.86 10.51 5.12
N PHE A 108 -4.81 10.20 4.36
CA PHE A 108 -4.76 10.43 2.92
C PHE A 108 -5.77 9.56 2.15
N VAL A 109 -6.01 8.32 2.59
CA VAL A 109 -7.05 7.43 2.01
C VAL A 109 -8.43 8.05 2.18
N ALA A 110 -8.78 8.53 3.38
CA ALA A 110 -10.07 9.18 3.60
C ALA A 110 -10.23 10.44 2.73
N PHE A 111 -9.17 11.24 2.60
CA PHE A 111 -9.13 12.41 1.74
C PHE A 111 -9.32 12.06 0.25
N PHE A 112 -8.52 11.15 -0.30
CA PHE A 112 -8.61 10.79 -1.72
C PHE A 112 -9.89 10.02 -2.07
N ALA A 113 -10.43 9.21 -1.15
CA ALA A 113 -11.74 8.58 -1.33
C ALA A 113 -12.86 9.63 -1.48
N PHE A 114 -12.78 10.71 -0.69
CA PHE A 114 -13.70 11.84 -0.84
C PHE A 114 -13.47 12.61 -2.15
N VAL A 115 -12.22 12.91 -2.51
CA VAL A 115 -11.90 13.68 -3.72
C VAL A 115 -12.28 12.94 -5.00
N LEU A 116 -11.93 11.65 -5.10
CA LEU A 116 -12.09 10.85 -6.33
C LEU A 116 -13.52 10.30 -6.49
N PHE A 117 -14.10 9.80 -5.40
CA PHE A 117 -15.36 9.04 -5.45
C PHE A 117 -16.52 9.74 -4.74
N ARG A 118 -16.28 10.90 -4.11
CA ARG A 118 -17.27 11.61 -3.29
C ARG A 118 -17.84 10.77 -2.16
N HIS A 119 -17.14 9.71 -1.76
CA HIS A 119 -17.56 8.86 -0.66
C HIS A 119 -17.25 9.56 0.67
N ILE A 120 -18.30 9.97 1.40
CA ILE A 120 -18.16 10.59 2.72
C ILE A 120 -18.02 9.48 3.76
N HIS A 121 -16.78 9.08 4.02
CA HIS A 121 -16.41 8.26 5.19
C HIS A 121 -15.83 9.10 6.34
N LEU A 122 -15.73 10.42 6.15
CA LEU A 122 -15.22 11.36 7.15
C LEU A 122 -16.33 11.67 8.16
N ASN A 123 -16.18 11.14 9.37
CA ASN A 123 -16.95 11.56 10.53
C ASN A 123 -15.98 12.00 11.64
N THR A 124 -16.50 12.62 12.70
CA THR A 124 -15.68 13.14 13.81
C THR A 124 -14.75 12.08 14.39
N SER A 125 -15.19 10.81 14.48
CA SER A 125 -14.35 9.73 15.01
C SER A 125 -13.15 9.41 14.11
N VAL A 126 -13.33 9.45 12.79
CA VAL A 126 -12.24 9.24 11.81
C VAL A 126 -11.22 10.38 11.87
N ILE A 127 -11.69 11.61 12.03
CA ILE A 127 -10.82 12.78 12.16
C ILE A 127 -9.99 12.69 13.45
N VAL A 128 -10.66 12.45 14.60
CA VAL A 128 -9.98 12.32 15.90
C VAL A 128 -9.01 11.15 15.89
N GLY A 129 -9.43 9.98 15.38
CA GLY A 129 -8.56 8.81 15.26
C GLY A 129 -7.35 9.06 14.35
N GLY A 130 -7.54 9.73 13.21
CA GLY A 130 -6.45 10.11 12.32
C GLY A 130 -5.42 11.03 12.98
N LEU A 131 -5.88 12.02 13.76
CA LEU A 131 -5.01 12.89 14.54
C LEU A 131 -4.22 12.10 15.60
N MET A 132 -4.85 11.12 16.26
CA MET A 132 -4.17 10.25 17.23
C MET A 132 -3.11 9.36 16.58
N VAL A 133 -3.36 8.84 15.37
CA VAL A 133 -2.37 8.07 14.60
C VAL A 133 -1.15 8.94 14.27
N ILE A 134 -1.37 10.16 13.78
CA ILE A 134 -0.30 11.12 13.48
C ILE A 134 0.48 11.48 14.75
N ALA A 135 -0.21 11.77 15.85
CA ALA A 135 0.43 12.09 17.12
C ALA A 135 1.27 10.92 17.67
N GLY A 136 0.77 9.69 17.57
CA GLY A 136 1.49 8.49 17.94
C GLY A 136 2.75 8.27 17.11
N ALA A 137 2.65 8.42 15.78
CA ALA A 137 3.81 8.36 14.88
C ALA A 137 4.85 9.43 15.23
N ALA A 138 4.43 10.68 15.43
CA ALA A 138 5.30 11.79 15.79
C ALA A 138 6.05 11.55 17.12
N LEU A 139 5.36 11.02 18.13
CA LEU A 139 5.95 10.71 19.43
C LEU A 139 7.06 9.65 19.35
N ILE A 140 6.87 8.63 18.51
CA ILE A 140 7.89 7.57 18.34
C ILE A 140 9.09 8.11 17.57
N ILE A 141 8.86 8.94 16.55
CA ILE A 141 9.93 9.57 15.75
C ILE A 141 10.72 10.59 16.58
N TYR A 142 10.09 11.32 17.49
CA TYR A 142 10.73 12.39 18.29
C TYR A 142 12.01 11.92 19.01
N ASN A 143 12.03 10.69 19.50
CA ASN A 143 13.20 10.11 20.19
C ASN A 143 14.12 9.28 19.28
N ASN A 144 13.85 9.24 17.97
CA ASN A 144 14.56 8.42 16.99
C ASN A 144 14.80 9.20 15.67
N PRO A 145 15.59 10.30 15.69
CA PRO A 145 15.81 11.16 14.52
C PRO A 145 16.62 10.55 13.38
#